data_AF-A0A410V0H2-F1
#
_entry.id   AF-A0A410V0H2-F1
#
_cell.length_a   1.000
_cell.length_b   1.000
_cell.length_c   1.000
_cell.angle_alpha   90.00
_cell.angle_beta   90.00
_cell.angle_gamma   90.00
#
_symmetry.space_group_name_H-M   'P 1'
#
loop_
_entity.id
_entity.type
_entity.pdbx_description
1 polymer ?
#
loop_
_entity_poly.entity_id
_entity_poly.type
_entity_poly.pdbx_seq_one_letter_code
_entity_poly.pdbx_strand_id
1 'polypeptide(L)'
;MRIFVSHCAKHDPRSAVVVQRLVDDLSDGEVQLVWDRDLLGVGDDWNDKLLTEIESCDGAILLLSLAALKRPYVVMECTILAQRKRHSEKWGGNTFELLSVLVGGLKPEDLADQTKSHMKDLGLGKYQAGDDEDLDALIEALRATLERLKLVYRRSAPRDLLLSDIARQLTSSKLGSDAKLANLLRIELPAWVQAASAEVRALAVAAAMPDKKLRTVGRALAEARDDIRQKDAVAIVERLAPFAVPSDAAARIPCVAHDLTRPKAFEINAEHLDIGRWYARLAYGSMLVTTMTEVANADSGLGFMHLVEEIVDAVMEKVDAETLEEALEELKDIGTPFFVLIPCTRPLSDVVSKVHERFPTITLLFLSGSMPSRPHPVANVSLLEPLLEIGHEQTVRSNYEKTIEAVRKAHEARLRK
;
A
#
# COMPACT_ATOMS: atom_id res chain seq x y z
N MET A 1 11.71 3.64 3.69
CA MET A 1 11.65 2.18 3.56
C MET A 1 12.49 1.56 4.66
N ARG A 2 11.96 0.59 5.42
CA ARG A 2 12.67 -0.11 6.50
C ARG A 2 12.97 -1.54 6.07
N ILE A 3 14.23 -1.96 6.11
CA ILE A 3 14.64 -3.31 5.75
C ILE A 3 15.28 -3.96 6.97
N PHE A 4 14.70 -5.06 7.43
CA PHE A 4 15.24 -5.82 8.54
C PHE A 4 16.45 -6.64 8.08
N VAL A 5 17.54 -6.64 8.84
CA VAL A 5 18.72 -7.48 8.54
C VAL A 5 18.84 -8.55 9.61
N SER A 6 18.56 -9.80 9.23
CA SER A 6 18.79 -10.98 10.08
C SER A 6 20.20 -11.50 9.84
N HIS A 7 20.98 -11.71 10.89
CA HIS A 7 22.37 -12.15 10.79
C HIS A 7 22.83 -12.89 12.05
N CYS A 8 23.99 -13.56 12.00
CA CYS A 8 24.63 -14.25 13.14
C CYS A 8 26.03 -13.67 13.44
N ALA A 9 26.14 -12.33 13.54
CA ALA A 9 27.45 -11.65 13.63
C ALA A 9 28.25 -12.02 14.89
N LYS A 10 27.58 -12.30 16.02
CA LYS A 10 28.23 -12.63 17.30
C LYS A 10 29.11 -13.88 17.23
N HIS A 11 28.82 -14.81 16.32
CA HIS A 11 29.49 -16.11 16.23
C HIS A 11 30.14 -16.36 14.88
N ASP A 12 30.15 -15.35 14.01
CA ASP A 12 30.69 -15.44 12.67
C ASP A 12 31.28 -14.07 12.26
N PRO A 13 32.61 -13.89 12.40
CA PRO A 13 33.29 -12.64 12.06
C PRO A 13 33.08 -12.21 10.61
N ARG A 14 32.92 -13.16 9.67
CA ARG A 14 32.66 -12.83 8.28
C ARG A 14 31.27 -12.20 8.13
N SER A 15 30.23 -12.82 8.72
CA SER A 15 28.90 -12.22 8.79
C SER A 15 28.90 -10.82 9.42
N ALA A 16 29.74 -10.59 10.44
CA ALA A 16 29.86 -9.28 11.08
C ALA A 16 30.41 -8.20 10.13
N VAL A 17 31.39 -8.56 9.29
CA VAL A 17 31.93 -7.65 8.27
C VAL A 17 30.88 -7.36 7.20
N VAL A 18 30.20 -8.39 6.71
CA VAL A 18 29.15 -8.23 5.67
C VAL A 18 28.03 -7.34 6.17
N VAL A 19 27.46 -7.59 7.35
CA VAL A 19 26.34 -6.78 7.87
C VAL A 19 26.73 -5.32 8.07
N GLN A 20 27.92 -5.05 8.62
CA GLN A 20 28.39 -3.68 8.84
C GLN A 20 28.54 -2.96 7.51
N ARG A 21 29.10 -3.63 6.51
CA ARG A 21 29.25 -3.07 5.17
C ARG A 21 27.90 -2.79 4.49
N LEU A 22 26.92 -3.69 4.63
CA LEU A 22 25.57 -3.47 4.13
C LEU A 22 24.94 -2.24 4.78
N VAL A 23 25.02 -2.12 6.11
CA VAL A 23 24.49 -0.97 6.86
C VAL A 23 25.13 0.33 6.39
N ASP A 24 26.44 0.37 6.24
CA ASP A 24 27.18 1.58 5.86
C ASP A 24 26.90 2.01 4.41
N ASP A 25 26.80 1.06 3.47
CA ASP A 25 26.72 1.38 2.03
C ASP A 25 25.28 1.45 1.50
N LEU A 26 24.31 0.77 2.13
CA LEU A 26 22.91 0.72 1.67
C LEU A 26 21.96 1.59 2.50
N SER A 27 22.31 1.98 3.73
CA SER A 27 21.47 2.91 4.48
C SER A 27 21.63 4.33 3.93
N ASP A 28 20.51 4.98 3.66
CA ASP A 28 20.48 6.39 3.26
C ASP A 28 19.24 7.09 3.84
N GLY A 29 18.96 8.32 3.41
CA GLY A 29 17.78 9.06 3.90
C GLY A 29 16.44 8.39 3.57
N GLU A 30 16.40 7.40 2.68
CA GLU A 30 15.21 6.72 2.21
C GLU A 30 15.16 5.23 2.57
N VAL A 31 16.31 4.57 2.70
CA VAL A 31 16.47 3.19 3.19
C VAL A 31 17.05 3.21 4.59
N GLN A 32 16.27 2.70 5.54
CA GLN A 32 16.74 2.42 6.88
C GLN A 32 16.96 0.92 7.03
N LEU A 33 18.21 0.50 7.20
CA LEU A 33 18.52 -0.87 7.60
C LEU A 33 18.37 -1.01 9.12
N VAL A 34 17.53 -1.96 9.54
CA VAL A 34 17.20 -2.23 10.94
C VAL A 34 17.84 -3.56 11.34
N TRP A 35 18.66 -3.57 12.39
CA TRP A 35 19.40 -4.76 12.84
C TRP A 35 19.60 -4.75 14.36
N ASP A 36 19.91 -5.93 14.92
CA ASP A 36 19.79 -6.24 16.35
C ASP A 36 20.58 -5.29 17.29
N ARG A 37 21.74 -4.80 16.84
CA ARG A 37 22.67 -3.99 17.63
C ARG A 37 22.04 -2.70 18.14
N ASP A 38 21.17 -2.10 17.33
CA ASP A 38 20.61 -0.77 17.60
C ASP A 38 19.19 -0.85 18.18
N LEU A 39 18.62 -2.05 18.30
CA LEU A 39 17.22 -2.25 18.68
C LEU A 39 16.99 -2.34 20.18
N LEU A 40 17.92 -2.82 20.98
CA LEU A 40 17.60 -3.30 22.34
C LEU A 40 18.17 -2.41 23.44
N GLY A 41 17.29 -1.92 24.32
CA GLY A 41 17.68 -1.34 25.59
C GLY A 41 17.90 -2.42 26.65
N VAL A 42 18.66 -2.08 27.70
CA VAL A 42 18.79 -2.93 28.88
C VAL A 42 17.42 -3.09 29.54
N GLY A 43 16.88 -4.31 29.56
CA GLY A 43 15.61 -4.66 30.21
C GLY A 43 14.41 -4.80 29.28
N ASP A 44 14.58 -4.59 27.97
CA ASP A 44 13.51 -4.83 27.00
C ASP A 44 13.20 -6.34 26.85
N ASP A 45 11.91 -6.69 26.63
CA ASP A 45 11.57 -8.03 26.14
C ASP A 45 12.08 -8.15 24.69
N TRP A 46 13.15 -8.93 24.56
CA TRP A 46 13.87 -9.11 23.31
C TRP A 46 12.97 -9.60 22.18
N ASN A 47 12.08 -10.56 22.47
CA ASN A 47 11.27 -11.20 21.44
C ASN A 47 10.18 -10.24 20.94
N ASP A 48 9.45 -9.59 21.85
CA ASP A 48 8.36 -8.68 21.48
C ASP A 48 8.88 -7.50 20.66
N LYS A 49 10.02 -6.93 21.06
CA LYS A 49 10.63 -5.82 20.32
C LYS A 49 11.11 -6.25 18.95
N LEU A 50 11.81 -7.38 18.85
CA LEU A 50 12.28 -7.93 17.57
C LEU A 50 11.11 -8.21 16.61
N LEU A 51 10.04 -8.82 17.10
CA LEU A 51 8.84 -9.12 16.30
C LEU A 51 8.16 -7.84 15.82
N THR A 52 8.01 -6.85 16.70
CA THR A 52 7.47 -5.52 16.35
C THR A 52 8.29 -4.87 15.24
N GLU A 53 9.62 -4.95 15.35
CA GLU A 53 10.53 -4.36 14.37
C GLU A 53 10.47 -5.08 13.02
N ILE A 54 10.45 -6.43 13.03
CA ILE A 54 10.20 -7.22 11.83
C ILE A 54 8.88 -6.78 11.19
N GLU A 55 7.78 -6.76 11.93
CA GLU A 55 6.45 -6.38 11.44
C GLU A 55 6.43 -4.98 10.80
N SER A 56 7.19 -4.03 11.36
CA SER A 56 7.30 -2.66 10.84
C SER A 56 8.14 -2.52 9.57
N CYS A 57 8.88 -3.56 9.18
CA CYS A 57 9.76 -3.52 8.00
C CYS A 57 9.01 -3.88 6.71
N ASP A 58 9.44 -3.22 5.63
CA ASP A 58 8.97 -3.36 4.24
C ASP A 58 9.63 -4.53 3.50
N GLY A 59 10.71 -5.06 4.07
CA GLY A 59 11.45 -6.20 3.54
C GLY A 59 12.50 -6.70 4.54
N ALA A 60 13.25 -7.72 4.14
CA ALA A 60 14.36 -8.23 4.93
C ALA A 60 15.50 -8.80 4.08
N ILE A 61 16.71 -8.66 4.63
CA ILE A 61 17.94 -9.32 4.16
C ILE A 61 18.34 -10.38 5.19
N LEU A 62 18.51 -11.62 4.74
CA LEU A 62 18.97 -12.74 5.57
C LEU A 62 20.44 -13.03 5.25
N LEU A 63 21.34 -12.83 6.22
CA LEU A 63 22.74 -13.25 6.13
C LEU A 63 22.88 -14.66 6.67
N LEU A 64 22.99 -15.63 5.75
CA LEU A 64 23.01 -17.04 6.07
C LEU A 64 24.44 -17.58 5.96
N SER A 65 25.00 -18.00 7.09
CA SER A 65 26.23 -18.78 7.14
C SER A 65 26.00 -20.13 7.80
N LEU A 66 26.94 -21.07 7.68
CA LEU A 66 26.84 -22.38 8.35
C LEU A 66 26.64 -22.26 9.87
N ALA A 67 27.17 -21.20 10.50
CA ALA A 67 26.96 -20.93 11.92
C ALA A 67 25.54 -20.46 12.20
N ALA A 68 24.96 -19.63 11.32
CA ALA A 68 23.60 -19.12 11.44
C ALA A 68 22.55 -20.24 11.33
N LEU A 69 22.74 -21.20 10.42
CA LEU A 69 21.81 -22.32 10.19
C LEU A 69 21.57 -23.21 11.43
N LYS A 70 22.51 -23.20 12.38
CA LYS A 70 22.45 -24.01 13.62
C LYS A 70 21.85 -23.25 14.80
N ARG A 71 21.51 -21.96 14.64
CA ARG A 71 21.00 -21.12 15.74
C ARG A 71 19.47 -21.13 15.75
N PRO A 72 18.83 -21.57 16.86
CA PRO A 72 17.37 -21.61 16.95
C PRO A 72 16.69 -20.27 16.66
N TYR A 73 17.27 -19.15 17.10
CA TYR A 73 16.67 -17.83 16.87
C TYR A 73 16.73 -17.40 15.39
N VAL A 74 17.84 -17.67 14.68
CA VAL A 74 17.94 -17.39 13.24
C VAL A 74 16.91 -18.21 12.48
N VAL A 75 16.71 -19.48 12.86
CA VAL A 75 15.67 -20.34 12.29
C VAL A 75 14.28 -19.75 12.51
N MET A 76 13.99 -19.24 13.71
CA MET A 76 12.72 -18.55 14.02
C MET A 76 12.52 -17.31 13.14
N GLU A 77 13.51 -16.40 13.09
CA GLU A 77 13.44 -15.19 12.26
C GLU A 77 13.24 -15.53 10.78
N CYS A 78 14.04 -16.46 10.25
CA CYS A 78 13.91 -16.93 8.87
C CYS A 78 12.53 -17.52 8.59
N THR A 79 11.94 -18.24 9.56
CA THR A 79 10.61 -18.82 9.43
C THR A 79 9.54 -17.73 9.31
N ILE A 80 9.59 -16.73 10.20
CA ILE A 80 8.64 -15.61 10.23
C ILE A 80 8.76 -14.79 8.94
N LEU A 81 9.99 -14.46 8.52
CA LEU A 81 10.25 -13.67 7.33
C LEU A 81 9.86 -14.41 6.05
N ALA A 82 10.16 -15.72 5.94
CA ALA A 82 9.71 -16.55 4.83
C ALA A 82 8.19 -16.67 4.78
N GLN A 83 7.52 -16.80 5.94
CA GLN A 83 6.07 -16.82 6.02
C GLN A 83 5.45 -15.48 5.56
N ARG A 84 6.00 -14.34 6.01
CA ARG A 84 5.57 -13.01 5.54
C ARG A 84 5.76 -12.85 4.03
N LYS A 85 6.91 -13.29 3.49
CA LYS A 85 7.14 -13.28 2.05
C LYS A 85 6.11 -14.13 1.29
N ARG A 86 5.85 -15.36 1.73
CA ARG A 86 4.82 -16.24 1.11
C ARG A 86 3.43 -15.64 1.19
N HIS A 87 3.09 -15.02 2.32
CA HIS A 87 1.81 -14.34 2.49
C HIS A 87 1.70 -13.15 1.55
N SER A 88 2.76 -12.36 1.44
CA SER A 88 2.84 -11.23 0.53
C SER A 88 2.73 -11.66 -0.94
N GLU A 89 3.42 -12.72 -1.36
CA GLU A 89 3.30 -13.32 -2.69
C GLU A 89 1.87 -13.80 -2.99
N LYS A 90 1.22 -14.42 -2.01
CA LYS A 90 -0.10 -15.04 -2.18
C LYS A 90 -1.25 -14.04 -2.14
N TRP A 91 -1.18 -13.05 -1.26
CA TRP A 91 -2.31 -12.16 -0.94
C TRP A 91 -1.96 -10.68 -1.01
N GLY A 92 -0.73 -10.31 -0.69
CA GLY A 92 -0.31 -8.92 -0.51
C GLY A 92 0.29 -8.27 -1.75
N GLY A 93 0.15 -8.85 -2.95
CA GLY A 93 0.73 -8.28 -4.16
C GLY A 93 2.26 -8.20 -4.17
N ASN A 94 2.96 -9.02 -3.39
CA ASN A 94 4.43 -9.01 -3.29
C ASN A 94 5.04 -7.73 -2.66
N THR A 95 4.29 -7.09 -1.77
CA THR A 95 4.66 -5.97 -0.87
C THR A 95 5.61 -6.32 0.28
N PHE A 96 6.39 -7.40 0.17
CA PHE A 96 7.44 -7.70 1.15
C PHE A 96 8.56 -8.37 0.40
N GLU A 97 9.74 -7.76 0.37
CA GLU A 97 10.91 -8.37 -0.28
C GLU A 97 11.73 -9.14 0.73
N LEU A 98 12.09 -10.36 0.39
CA LEU A 98 13.00 -11.18 1.17
C LEU A 98 14.20 -11.52 0.29
N LEU A 99 15.39 -11.19 0.78
CA LEU A 99 16.65 -11.37 0.06
C LEU A 99 17.57 -12.22 0.92
N SER A 100 18.03 -13.36 0.42
CA SER A 100 19.01 -14.20 1.13
C SER A 100 20.41 -13.99 0.55
N VAL A 101 21.38 -13.78 1.44
CA VAL A 101 22.80 -13.64 1.12
C VAL A 101 23.52 -14.79 1.78
N LEU A 102 24.25 -15.56 0.98
CA LEU A 102 25.04 -16.68 1.48
C LEU A 102 26.43 -16.19 1.88
N VAL A 103 26.86 -16.52 3.10
CA VAL A 103 28.09 -15.99 3.70
C VAL A 103 29.05 -17.12 4.02
N GLY A 104 30.33 -16.91 3.72
CA GLY A 104 31.42 -17.79 4.11
C GLY A 104 31.46 -19.09 3.31
N GLY A 105 31.16 -19.03 2.00
CA GLY A 105 31.16 -20.18 1.11
C GLY A 105 29.99 -21.16 1.32
N LEU A 106 28.95 -20.73 2.05
CA LEU A 106 27.68 -21.46 2.11
C LEU A 106 27.08 -21.55 0.71
N LYS A 107 26.63 -22.74 0.31
CA LYS A 107 26.02 -22.93 -1.01
C LYS A 107 24.50 -23.11 -0.91
N PRO A 108 23.74 -22.85 -1.99
CA PRO A 108 22.30 -23.05 -1.99
C PRO A 108 21.87 -24.47 -1.60
N GLU A 109 22.66 -25.48 -1.95
CA GLU A 109 22.39 -26.89 -1.62
C GLU A 109 22.45 -27.15 -0.11
N ASP A 110 23.27 -26.40 0.62
CA ASP A 110 23.39 -26.53 2.07
C ASP A 110 22.10 -26.08 2.79
N LEU A 111 21.30 -25.19 2.18
CA LEU A 111 20.00 -24.79 2.72
C LEU A 111 18.96 -25.91 2.62
N ALA A 112 19.09 -26.79 1.62
CA ALA A 112 18.19 -27.91 1.38
C ALA A 112 18.60 -29.19 2.13
N ASP A 113 19.84 -29.26 2.62
CA ASP A 113 20.37 -30.39 3.37
C ASP A 113 19.88 -30.38 4.82
N GLN A 114 18.99 -31.31 5.17
CA GLN A 114 18.44 -31.44 6.53
C GLN A 114 19.49 -31.76 7.59
N THR A 115 20.66 -32.29 7.19
CA THR A 115 21.76 -32.56 8.12
C THR A 115 22.53 -31.30 8.50
N LYS A 116 22.41 -30.24 7.69
CA LYS A 116 23.10 -28.96 7.86
C LYS A 116 22.16 -27.83 8.26
N SER A 117 20.88 -27.92 7.90
CA SER A 117 19.89 -26.84 7.99
C SER A 117 18.53 -27.34 8.46
N HIS A 118 17.96 -26.66 9.45
CA HIS A 118 16.55 -26.83 9.83
C HIS A 118 15.59 -25.99 8.95
N MET A 119 16.09 -25.33 7.90
CA MET A 119 15.36 -24.36 7.09
C MET A 119 14.93 -24.89 5.71
N LYS A 120 15.11 -26.18 5.42
CA LYS A 120 14.77 -26.77 4.11
C LYS A 120 13.37 -26.37 3.63
N ASP A 121 12.38 -26.47 4.52
CA ASP A 121 10.98 -26.24 4.18
C ASP A 121 10.63 -24.75 4.01
N LEU A 122 11.57 -23.84 4.31
CA LEU A 122 11.41 -22.39 4.09
C LEU A 122 11.67 -22.01 2.63
N GLY A 123 12.42 -22.82 1.87
CA GLY A 123 12.69 -22.58 0.46
C GLY A 123 13.50 -21.30 0.21
N LEU A 124 14.39 -20.91 1.13
CA LEU A 124 15.12 -19.63 1.10
C LEU A 124 16.05 -19.46 -0.12
N GLY A 125 16.45 -20.56 -0.76
CA GLY A 125 17.27 -20.50 -1.98
C GLY A 125 16.58 -19.79 -3.15
N LYS A 126 15.25 -19.77 -3.20
CA LYS A 126 14.50 -19.04 -4.25
C LYS A 126 14.54 -17.51 -4.08
N TYR A 127 15.05 -17.05 -2.94
CA TYR A 127 15.18 -15.65 -2.57
C TYR A 127 16.64 -15.15 -2.60
N GLN A 128 17.55 -15.93 -3.18
CA GLN A 128 18.97 -15.61 -3.17
C GLN A 128 19.25 -14.34 -3.98
N ALA A 129 19.88 -13.37 -3.31
CA ALA A 129 20.35 -12.13 -3.91
C ALA A 129 21.82 -12.20 -4.33
N GLY A 130 22.63 -13.04 -3.67
CA GLY A 130 24.04 -13.23 -3.98
C GLY A 130 24.79 -13.97 -2.86
N ASP A 131 26.11 -13.96 -2.95
CA ASP A 131 27.04 -14.42 -1.91
C ASP A 131 28.07 -13.34 -1.58
N ASP A 132 28.94 -13.61 -0.60
CA ASP A 132 29.95 -12.68 -0.12
C ASP A 132 31.35 -12.88 -0.73
N GLU A 133 31.47 -13.59 -1.87
CA GLU A 133 32.76 -13.73 -2.57
C GLU A 133 33.24 -12.39 -3.14
N ASP A 134 32.32 -11.63 -3.75
CA ASP A 134 32.51 -10.25 -4.21
C ASP A 134 31.51 -9.33 -3.52
N LEU A 135 31.95 -8.72 -2.41
CA LEU A 135 31.09 -7.89 -1.57
C LEU A 135 30.62 -6.61 -2.27
N ASP A 136 31.43 -6.03 -3.16
CA ASP A 136 31.05 -4.82 -3.89
C ASP A 136 29.96 -5.15 -4.94
N ALA A 137 30.11 -6.26 -5.66
CA ALA A 137 29.08 -6.74 -6.59
C ALA A 137 27.76 -7.08 -5.87
N LEU A 138 27.84 -7.73 -4.70
CA LEU A 138 26.67 -8.00 -3.86
C LEU A 138 25.95 -6.71 -3.46
N ILE A 139 26.68 -5.71 -2.98
CA ILE A 139 26.11 -4.43 -2.55
C ILE A 139 25.40 -3.74 -3.72
N GLU A 140 26.00 -3.70 -4.90
CA GLU A 140 25.36 -3.11 -6.08
C GLU A 140 24.10 -3.86 -6.50
N ALA A 141 24.10 -5.20 -6.44
CA ALA A 141 22.91 -6.00 -6.73
C ALA A 141 21.78 -5.74 -5.71
N LEU A 142 22.11 -5.66 -4.43
CA LEU A 142 21.17 -5.29 -3.38
C LEU A 142 20.66 -3.86 -3.56
N ARG A 143 21.54 -2.90 -3.86
CA ARG A 143 21.17 -1.50 -4.12
C ARG A 143 20.19 -1.40 -5.27
N ALA A 144 20.46 -2.03 -6.41
CA ALA A 144 19.54 -2.04 -7.55
C ALA A 144 18.16 -2.62 -7.18
N THR A 145 18.15 -3.68 -6.38
CA THR A 145 16.92 -4.28 -5.87
C THR A 145 16.17 -3.32 -4.95
N LEU A 146 16.87 -2.69 -4.00
CA LEU A 146 16.30 -1.72 -3.06
C LEU A 146 15.82 -0.44 -3.76
N GLU A 147 16.49 0.06 -4.80
CA GLU A 147 16.03 1.20 -5.60
C GLU A 147 14.71 0.90 -6.32
N ARG A 148 14.58 -0.32 -6.87
CA ARG A 148 13.31 -0.77 -7.44
C ARG A 148 12.21 -0.80 -6.37
N LEU A 149 12.51 -1.28 -5.17
CA LEU A 149 11.57 -1.26 -4.04
C LEU A 149 11.27 0.17 -3.60
N LYS A 150 12.25 1.08 -3.55
CA LYS A 150 12.04 2.49 -3.27
C LYS A 150 11.04 3.08 -4.24
N LEU A 151 11.03 2.73 -5.52
CA LEU A 151 10.00 3.25 -6.44
C LEU A 151 8.59 2.77 -6.05
N VAL A 152 8.48 1.55 -5.50
CA VAL A 152 7.23 0.99 -4.97
C VAL A 152 6.84 1.65 -3.62
N TYR A 153 7.82 1.96 -2.74
CA TYR A 153 7.63 2.44 -1.36
C TYR A 153 7.86 3.95 -1.12
N ARG A 154 8.47 4.72 -2.04
CA ARG A 154 8.70 6.18 -1.95
C ARG A 154 7.39 6.95 -1.90
N ARG A 155 6.31 6.31 -2.33
CA ARG A 155 4.97 6.69 -1.94
C ARG A 155 4.79 6.18 -0.52
N SER A 156 4.86 7.06 0.49
CA SER A 156 4.36 6.73 1.84
C SER A 156 3.12 5.88 1.68
N ALA A 157 3.04 4.73 2.38
CA ALA A 157 2.00 3.75 2.12
C ALA A 157 0.70 4.51 1.88
N PRO A 158 0.04 4.40 0.73
CA PRO A 158 -1.11 5.23 0.35
C PRO A 158 -2.09 5.55 1.49
N ARG A 159 -2.30 4.54 2.34
CA ARG A 159 -2.91 4.62 3.67
C ARG A 159 -2.37 5.76 4.54
N ASP A 160 -1.08 5.79 4.84
CA ASP A 160 -0.41 6.80 5.65
C ASP A 160 -0.54 8.21 5.11
N LEU A 161 -0.60 8.39 3.77
CA LEU A 161 -0.90 9.71 3.17
C LEU A 161 -2.31 10.16 3.51
N LEU A 162 -3.30 9.28 3.36
CA LEU A 162 -4.69 9.56 3.73
C LEU A 162 -4.81 9.87 5.24
N LEU A 163 -4.13 9.10 6.09
CA LEU A 163 -4.11 9.28 7.54
C LEU A 163 -3.41 10.59 7.94
N SER A 164 -2.28 10.91 7.31
CA SER A 164 -1.54 12.16 7.54
C SER A 164 -2.35 13.38 7.11
N ASP A 165 -3.10 13.28 6.01
CA ASP A 165 -4.02 14.30 5.56
C ASP A 165 -5.17 14.53 6.56
N ILE A 166 -5.76 13.45 7.09
CA ILE A 166 -6.78 13.52 8.15
C ILE A 166 -6.18 14.17 9.40
N ALA A 167 -4.98 13.75 9.82
CA ALA A 167 -4.28 14.34 10.95
C ALA A 167 -4.04 15.83 10.76
N ARG A 168 -3.63 16.26 9.56
CA ARG A 168 -3.45 17.68 9.21
C ARG A 168 -4.76 18.47 9.33
N GLN A 169 -5.88 17.90 8.92
CA GLN A 169 -7.20 18.52 9.06
C GLN A 169 -7.61 18.69 10.52
N LEU A 170 -7.35 17.67 11.35
CA LEU A 170 -7.55 17.74 12.80
C LEU A 170 -6.66 18.80 13.46
N THR A 171 -5.37 18.85 13.13
CA THR A 171 -4.44 19.86 13.69
C THR A 171 -4.77 21.28 13.23
N SER A 172 -5.26 21.46 12.01
CA SER A 172 -5.68 22.77 11.49
C SER A 172 -7.00 23.29 12.09
N SER A 173 -7.72 22.41 12.80
CA SER A 173 -8.95 22.74 13.52
C SER A 173 -8.61 23.38 14.88
N LYS A 174 -9.61 23.62 15.73
CA LYS A 174 -9.38 24.20 17.05
C LYS A 174 -8.50 23.28 17.91
N LEU A 175 -7.63 23.88 18.72
CA LEU A 175 -6.75 23.16 19.65
C LEU A 175 -7.57 22.21 20.54
N GLY A 176 -7.14 20.94 20.63
CA GLY A 176 -7.81 19.90 21.41
C GLY A 176 -8.97 19.19 20.70
N SER A 177 -9.23 19.51 19.43
CA SER A 177 -10.23 18.80 18.62
C SER A 177 -9.89 17.31 18.45
N ASP A 178 -8.61 16.97 18.33
CA ASP A 178 -8.05 15.61 18.34
C ASP A 178 -8.46 14.84 19.61
N ALA A 179 -8.24 15.41 20.79
CA ALA A 179 -8.58 14.79 22.07
C ALA A 179 -10.09 14.62 22.25
N LYS A 180 -10.88 15.64 21.87
CA LYS A 180 -12.35 15.55 21.88
C LYS A 180 -12.84 14.44 20.97
N LEU A 181 -12.28 14.34 19.76
CA LEU A 181 -12.69 13.33 18.80
C LEU A 181 -12.28 11.92 19.23
N ALA A 182 -11.09 11.75 19.84
CA ALA A 182 -10.67 10.50 20.46
C ALA A 182 -11.69 10.00 21.50
N ASN A 183 -12.16 10.90 22.38
CA ASN A 183 -13.17 10.58 23.38
C ASN A 183 -14.52 10.18 22.75
N LEU A 184 -15.01 10.97 21.78
CA LEU A 184 -16.26 10.67 21.07
C LEU A 184 -16.22 9.33 20.32
N LEU A 185 -15.06 8.95 19.80
CA LEU A 185 -14.83 7.70 19.09
C LEU A 185 -14.45 6.52 19.99
N ARG A 186 -14.26 6.76 21.29
CA ARG A 186 -13.73 5.79 22.25
C ARG A 186 -12.42 5.18 21.72
N ILE A 187 -11.48 6.05 21.38
CA ILE A 187 -10.11 5.69 21.02
C ILE A 187 -9.27 5.90 22.27
N GLU A 188 -8.73 4.81 22.82
CA GLU A 188 -7.83 4.87 23.96
C GLU A 188 -6.43 5.20 23.45
N LEU A 189 -5.96 6.42 23.76
CA LEU A 189 -4.61 6.84 23.44
C LEU A 189 -3.69 6.47 24.61
N PRO A 190 -2.52 5.84 24.36
CA PRO A 190 -1.52 5.61 25.39
C PRO A 190 -1.11 6.92 26.09
N ALA A 191 -0.73 6.86 27.36
CA ALA A 191 -0.37 8.06 28.15
C ALA A 191 0.74 8.90 27.49
N TRP A 192 1.72 8.25 26.86
CA TRP A 192 2.79 8.94 26.14
C TRP A 192 2.28 9.68 24.89
N VAL A 193 1.25 9.16 24.20
CA VAL A 193 0.59 9.83 23.07
C VAL A 193 -0.20 11.02 23.57
N GLN A 194 -0.95 10.87 24.68
CA GLN A 194 -1.71 11.97 25.27
C GLN A 194 -0.81 13.17 25.62
N ALA A 195 0.40 12.90 26.12
CA ALA A 195 1.40 13.91 26.45
C ALA A 195 2.23 14.42 25.24
N ALA A 196 2.08 13.83 24.06
CA ALA A 196 2.83 14.19 22.86
C ALA A 196 2.34 15.52 22.23
N SER A 197 2.91 15.90 21.09
CA SER A 197 2.46 17.07 20.33
C SER A 197 1.06 16.86 19.73
N ALA A 198 0.40 17.95 19.30
CA ALA A 198 -0.92 17.88 18.68
C ALA A 198 -0.90 17.06 17.38
N GLU A 199 0.19 17.13 16.62
CA GLU A 199 0.40 16.38 15.38
C GLU A 199 0.46 14.88 15.65
N VAL A 200 1.22 14.44 16.66
CA VAL A 200 1.34 13.03 17.03
C VAL A 200 0.00 12.48 17.52
N ARG A 201 -0.72 13.24 18.35
CA ARG A 201 -2.07 12.86 18.78
C ARG A 201 -3.06 12.78 17.63
N ALA A 202 -3.09 13.79 16.77
CA ALA A 202 -3.97 13.82 15.60
C ALA A 202 -3.71 12.63 14.67
N LEU A 203 -2.44 12.27 14.46
CA LEU A 203 -2.06 11.09 13.68
C LEU A 203 -2.51 9.79 14.34
N ALA A 204 -2.33 9.63 15.65
CA ALA A 204 -2.80 8.45 16.37
C ALA A 204 -4.33 8.31 16.31
N VAL A 205 -5.07 9.42 16.45
CA VAL A 205 -6.53 9.44 16.30
C VAL A 205 -6.93 9.08 14.87
N ALA A 206 -6.28 9.66 13.86
CA ALA A 206 -6.51 9.34 12.46
C ALA A 206 -6.26 7.85 12.17
N ALA A 207 -5.15 7.30 12.65
CA ALA A 207 -4.78 5.91 12.44
C ALA A 207 -5.78 4.90 13.01
N ALA A 208 -6.49 5.26 14.09
CA ALA A 208 -7.53 4.44 14.71
C ALA A 208 -8.95 4.64 14.12
N MET A 209 -9.16 5.65 13.26
CA MET A 209 -10.47 5.90 12.64
C MET A 209 -10.93 4.82 11.64
N PRO A 210 -10.05 4.23 10.78
CA PRO A 210 -10.45 3.16 9.88
C PRO A 210 -11.13 1.97 10.57
N ASP A 211 -10.77 1.68 11.82
CA ASP A 211 -11.36 0.60 12.61
C ASP A 211 -12.75 0.95 13.17
N LYS A 212 -13.21 2.19 12.98
CA LYS A 212 -14.53 2.66 13.40
C LYS A 212 -15.48 2.65 12.22
N LYS A 213 -16.75 2.33 12.48
CA LYS A 213 -17.82 2.47 11.48
C LYS A 213 -17.91 3.93 11.02
N LEU A 214 -17.95 4.16 9.71
CA LEU A 214 -17.99 5.52 9.14
C LEU A 214 -19.12 6.39 9.72
N ARG A 215 -20.31 5.81 9.98
CA ARG A 215 -21.42 6.53 10.65
C ARG A 215 -21.09 6.99 12.07
N THR A 216 -20.28 6.23 12.80
CA THR A 216 -19.82 6.61 14.15
C THR A 216 -18.88 7.81 14.03
N VAL A 217 -17.97 7.80 13.04
CA VAL A 217 -17.10 8.93 12.74
C VAL A 217 -17.89 10.17 12.34
N GLY A 218 -18.85 10.03 11.44
CA GLY A 218 -19.74 11.13 11.04
C GLY A 218 -20.47 11.81 12.20
N ARG A 219 -20.98 11.00 13.13
CA ARG A 219 -21.67 11.51 14.33
C ARG A 219 -20.70 12.25 15.25
N ALA A 220 -19.53 11.68 15.49
CA ALA A 220 -18.50 12.31 16.31
C ALA A 220 -18.04 13.66 15.70
N LEU A 221 -17.87 13.72 14.38
CA LEU A 221 -17.58 14.97 13.65
C LEU A 221 -18.73 15.99 13.74
N ALA A 222 -19.99 15.55 13.62
CA ALA A 222 -21.17 16.41 13.77
C ALA A 222 -21.34 16.97 15.20
N GLU A 223 -20.90 16.21 16.21
CA GLU A 223 -20.87 16.63 17.61
C GLU A 223 -19.67 17.56 17.90
N ALA A 224 -18.56 17.38 17.19
CA ALA A 224 -17.38 18.24 17.22
C ALA A 224 -17.47 19.48 16.30
N ARG A 225 -18.65 19.81 15.75
CA ARG A 225 -18.87 20.93 14.79
C ARG A 225 -18.47 22.33 15.28
N ASP A 226 -18.30 22.51 16.58
CA ASP A 226 -17.84 23.79 17.16
C ASP A 226 -16.31 23.90 17.14
N ASP A 227 -15.62 22.77 16.98
CA ASP A 227 -14.16 22.67 17.00
C ASP A 227 -13.57 22.33 15.61
N ILE A 228 -14.32 21.64 14.75
CA ILE A 228 -13.92 21.22 13.40
C ILE A 228 -14.81 21.93 12.37
N ARG A 229 -14.21 22.56 11.36
CA ARG A 229 -14.97 23.24 10.30
C ARG A 229 -15.70 22.23 9.42
N GLN A 230 -16.87 22.61 8.87
CA GLN A 230 -17.67 21.73 8.00
C GLN A 230 -16.85 21.14 6.84
N LYS A 231 -16.03 21.99 6.18
CA LYS A 231 -15.19 21.56 5.07
C LYS A 231 -14.18 20.50 5.49
N ASP A 232 -13.59 20.62 6.67
CA ASP A 232 -12.59 19.68 7.18
C ASP A 232 -13.29 18.38 7.60
N ALA A 233 -14.44 18.46 8.27
CA ALA A 233 -15.23 17.28 8.64
C ALA A 233 -15.66 16.47 7.41
N VAL A 234 -16.12 17.12 6.34
CA VAL A 234 -16.43 16.46 5.06
C VAL A 234 -15.18 15.84 4.45
N ALA A 235 -14.07 16.58 4.42
CA ALA A 235 -12.81 16.12 3.87
C ALA A 235 -12.21 14.92 4.62
N ILE A 236 -12.43 14.83 5.95
CA ILE A 236 -12.07 13.67 6.77
C ILE A 236 -12.89 12.45 6.34
N VAL A 237 -14.22 12.59 6.21
CA VAL A 237 -15.10 11.49 5.78
C VAL A 237 -14.71 10.99 4.39
N GLU A 238 -14.43 11.89 3.45
CA GLU A 238 -13.98 11.55 2.09
C GLU A 238 -12.64 10.82 2.05
N ARG A 239 -11.74 11.11 2.99
CA ARG A 239 -10.44 10.44 3.14
C ARG A 239 -10.51 9.12 3.87
N LEU A 240 -11.54 8.93 4.70
CA LEU A 240 -11.83 7.65 5.36
C LEU A 240 -12.59 6.67 4.48
N ALA A 241 -13.38 7.16 3.53
CA ALA A 241 -14.19 6.31 2.66
C ALA A 241 -13.39 5.22 1.91
N PRO A 242 -12.16 5.48 1.41
CA PRO A 242 -11.29 4.45 0.83
C PRO A 242 -11.04 3.24 1.72
N PHE A 243 -11.01 3.38 3.04
CA PHE A 243 -10.77 2.28 3.97
C PHE A 243 -11.92 1.27 4.05
N ALA A 244 -13.03 1.53 3.37
CA ALA A 244 -14.16 0.62 3.33
C ALA A 244 -14.07 -0.44 2.20
N VAL A 245 -13.10 -0.30 1.29
CA VAL A 245 -12.76 -1.36 0.33
C VAL A 245 -11.61 -2.22 0.87
N PRO A 246 -11.47 -3.49 0.43
CA PRO A 246 -10.39 -4.37 0.88
C PRO A 246 -9.00 -3.80 0.55
N SER A 247 -8.20 -3.56 1.59
CA SER A 247 -6.84 -3.01 1.47
C SER A 247 -5.93 -3.89 0.63
N ASP A 248 -6.03 -5.20 0.81
CA ASP A 248 -5.17 -6.18 0.12
C ASP A 248 -5.41 -6.15 -1.39
N ALA A 249 -6.66 -5.97 -1.81
CA ALA A 249 -7.04 -5.84 -3.20
C ALA A 249 -6.53 -4.51 -3.80
N ALA A 250 -6.70 -3.39 -3.09
CA ALA A 250 -6.18 -2.09 -3.54
C ALA A 250 -4.64 -2.09 -3.63
N ALA A 251 -3.94 -2.74 -2.70
CA ALA A 251 -2.48 -2.85 -2.68
C ALA A 251 -1.90 -3.61 -3.89
N ARG A 252 -2.71 -4.37 -4.64
CA ARG A 252 -2.28 -5.04 -5.89
C ARG A 252 -2.22 -4.09 -7.07
N ILE A 253 -2.93 -2.95 -7.03
CA ILE A 253 -3.01 -2.02 -8.15
C ILE A 253 -1.62 -1.46 -8.51
N PRO A 254 -0.80 -0.95 -7.56
CA PRO A 254 0.54 -0.46 -7.89
C PRO A 254 1.43 -1.53 -8.52
N CYS A 255 1.36 -2.77 -8.03
CA CYS A 255 2.23 -3.85 -8.48
C CYS A 255 2.03 -4.19 -9.96
N VAL A 256 0.80 -4.08 -10.47
CA VAL A 256 0.49 -4.32 -11.88
C VAL A 256 0.58 -3.02 -12.70
N ALA A 257 0.21 -1.87 -12.15
CA ALA A 257 0.30 -0.58 -12.86
C ALA A 257 1.75 -0.17 -13.18
N HIS A 258 2.73 -0.66 -12.41
CA HIS A 258 4.16 -0.47 -12.66
C HIS A 258 4.78 -1.54 -13.57
N ASP A 259 4.07 -2.61 -13.90
CA ASP A 259 4.53 -3.61 -14.88
C ASP A 259 4.29 -3.09 -16.30
N LEU A 260 5.34 -2.64 -16.98
CA LEU A 260 5.27 -2.16 -18.36
C LEU A 260 5.06 -3.28 -19.39
N THR A 261 5.22 -4.54 -18.99
CA THR A 261 5.12 -5.70 -19.90
C THR A 261 3.70 -6.25 -20.03
N ARG A 262 2.77 -5.76 -19.21
CA ARG A 262 1.38 -6.24 -19.17
C ARG A 262 0.41 -5.07 -19.25
N PRO A 263 -0.76 -5.25 -19.90
CA PRO A 263 -1.79 -4.22 -19.85
C PRO A 263 -2.27 -3.97 -18.43
N LYS A 264 -2.39 -2.69 -18.08
CA LYS A 264 -2.75 -2.21 -16.74
C LYS A 264 -4.27 -2.19 -16.58
N ALA A 265 -4.91 -3.34 -16.58
CA ALA A 265 -6.36 -3.45 -16.48
C ALA A 265 -6.81 -4.34 -15.32
N PHE A 266 -7.82 -3.88 -14.60
CA PHE A 266 -8.35 -4.55 -13.42
C PHE A 266 -9.86 -4.66 -13.47
N GLU A 267 -10.39 -5.74 -12.93
CA GLU A 267 -11.83 -5.91 -12.69
C GLU A 267 -12.13 -5.79 -11.19
N ILE A 268 -13.16 -5.02 -10.86
CA ILE A 268 -13.68 -4.80 -9.51
C ILE A 268 -15.15 -5.23 -9.51
N ASN A 269 -15.54 -6.06 -8.55
CA ASN A 269 -16.93 -6.50 -8.38
C ASN A 269 -17.81 -5.43 -7.71
N ALA A 270 -17.77 -4.20 -8.23
CA ALA A 270 -18.56 -3.06 -7.78
C ALA A 270 -19.37 -2.47 -8.94
N GLU A 271 -20.53 -1.89 -8.64
CA GLU A 271 -21.40 -1.20 -9.62
C GLU A 271 -21.13 0.31 -9.65
N HIS A 272 -20.73 0.88 -8.52
CA HIS A 272 -20.67 2.32 -8.31
C HIS A 272 -19.25 2.86 -8.49
N LEU A 273 -19.17 3.95 -9.22
CA LEU A 273 -17.93 4.64 -9.54
C LEU A 273 -17.17 5.12 -8.29
N ASP A 274 -17.88 5.49 -7.23
CA ASP A 274 -17.26 5.87 -5.96
C ASP A 274 -16.46 4.74 -5.33
N ILE A 275 -16.84 3.48 -5.56
CA ILE A 275 -16.06 2.34 -5.08
C ILE A 275 -14.77 2.20 -5.89
N GLY A 276 -14.83 2.35 -7.22
CA GLY A 276 -13.63 2.42 -8.07
C GLY A 276 -12.68 3.54 -7.63
N ARG A 277 -13.22 4.73 -7.33
CA ARG A 277 -12.49 5.87 -6.72
C ARG A 277 -11.78 5.46 -5.44
N TRP A 278 -12.46 4.73 -4.57
CA TRP A 278 -11.93 4.31 -3.28
C TRP A 278 -10.79 3.30 -3.41
N TYR A 279 -10.87 2.34 -4.32
CA TYR A 279 -9.75 1.44 -4.65
C TYR A 279 -8.53 2.23 -5.13
N ALA A 280 -8.71 3.12 -6.12
CA ALA A 280 -7.61 3.90 -6.66
C ALA A 280 -6.96 4.80 -5.58
N ARG A 281 -7.79 5.48 -4.76
CA ARG A 281 -7.30 6.33 -3.66
C ARG A 281 -6.58 5.53 -2.59
N LEU A 282 -7.09 4.36 -2.21
CA LEU A 282 -6.43 3.50 -1.24
C LEU A 282 -5.12 2.92 -1.79
N ALA A 283 -4.96 2.82 -3.11
CA ALA A 283 -3.76 2.32 -3.77
C ALA A 283 -2.65 3.37 -3.98
N TYR A 284 -2.95 4.67 -3.96
CA TYR A 284 -1.95 5.73 -4.25
C TYR A 284 -1.98 6.95 -3.30
N GLY A 285 -2.96 7.05 -2.41
CA GLY A 285 -2.97 7.94 -1.25
C GLY A 285 -3.21 9.42 -1.52
N SER A 286 -2.87 9.93 -2.71
CA SER A 286 -3.01 11.35 -3.04
C SER A 286 -4.34 11.67 -3.74
N MET A 287 -4.79 12.92 -3.59
CA MET A 287 -5.92 13.49 -4.34
C MET A 287 -5.63 13.66 -5.84
N LEU A 288 -4.37 13.55 -6.27
CA LEU A 288 -3.99 13.52 -7.70
C LEU A 288 -4.27 12.16 -8.34
N VAL A 289 -4.82 11.22 -7.59
CA VAL A 289 -5.55 10.07 -8.12
C VAL A 289 -6.79 10.58 -8.84
N THR A 290 -6.54 10.95 -10.10
CA THR A 290 -7.36 10.81 -11.30
C THR A 290 -8.37 11.86 -11.71
N THR A 291 -8.19 12.33 -12.95
CA THR A 291 -9.30 12.38 -13.91
C THR A 291 -9.97 11.03 -13.95
N MET A 292 -11.21 10.97 -13.52
CA MET A 292 -12.02 9.78 -13.71
C MET A 292 -13.10 10.14 -14.70
N THR A 293 -13.03 9.51 -15.87
CA THR A 293 -14.08 9.62 -16.87
C THR A 293 -14.93 8.38 -16.83
N GLU A 294 -16.23 8.62 -16.83
CA GLU A 294 -17.27 7.61 -16.74
C GLU A 294 -17.69 7.28 -18.16
N VAL A 295 -17.32 6.09 -18.64
CA VAL A 295 -17.64 5.70 -20.03
C VAL A 295 -18.90 4.86 -20.06
N ALA A 296 -19.93 5.35 -20.74
CA ALA A 296 -21.19 4.64 -20.89
C ALA A 296 -21.15 3.65 -22.08
N ASN A 297 -21.69 2.44 -21.89
CA ASN A 297 -22.08 1.50 -22.96
C ASN A 297 -20.94 0.96 -23.86
N ALA A 298 -19.88 0.39 -23.27
CA ALA A 298 -18.85 -0.35 -24.01
C ALA A 298 -19.37 -1.65 -24.70
N ASP A 299 -20.57 -2.11 -24.37
CA ASP A 299 -21.14 -3.39 -24.86
C ASP A 299 -21.65 -3.34 -26.31
N SER A 300 -21.70 -2.16 -26.96
CA SER A 300 -22.05 -2.04 -28.38
C SER A 300 -20.79 -1.98 -29.25
N GLY A 301 -20.76 -2.58 -30.43
CA GLY A 301 -19.59 -2.58 -31.32
C GLY A 301 -19.10 -1.18 -31.78
N LEU A 302 -19.88 -0.12 -31.49
CA LEU A 302 -19.51 1.30 -31.66
C LEU A 302 -18.79 1.89 -30.42
N GLY A 303 -18.79 1.16 -29.30
CA GLY A 303 -18.34 1.62 -27.99
C GLY A 303 -16.83 1.80 -27.84
N PHE A 304 -16.00 1.16 -28.68
CA PHE A 304 -14.55 1.32 -28.59
C PHE A 304 -14.10 2.73 -29.01
N MET A 305 -14.58 3.22 -30.16
CA MET A 305 -14.18 4.55 -30.65
C MET A 305 -14.67 5.63 -29.68
N HIS A 306 -15.89 5.48 -29.17
CA HIS A 306 -16.44 6.39 -28.17
C HIS A 306 -15.65 6.36 -26.86
N LEU A 307 -15.29 5.18 -26.35
CA LEU A 307 -14.43 5.03 -25.18
C LEU A 307 -13.07 5.71 -25.38
N VAL A 308 -12.46 5.56 -26.56
CA VAL A 308 -11.18 6.22 -26.86
C VAL A 308 -11.35 7.73 -26.89
N GLU A 309 -12.39 8.25 -27.54
CA GLU A 309 -12.69 9.69 -27.57
C GLU A 309 -12.90 10.25 -26.16
N GLU A 310 -13.69 9.57 -25.33
CA GLU A 310 -13.92 10.00 -23.94
C GLU A 310 -12.64 9.94 -23.09
N ILE A 311 -11.76 8.96 -23.31
CA ILE A 311 -10.44 8.92 -22.66
C ILE A 311 -9.56 10.08 -23.14
N VAL A 312 -9.57 10.41 -24.44
CA VAL A 312 -8.83 11.56 -24.96
C VAL A 312 -9.33 12.84 -24.30
N ASP A 313 -10.63 13.09 -24.33
CA ASP A 313 -11.23 14.29 -23.74
C ASP A 313 -10.90 14.40 -22.25
N ALA A 314 -10.94 13.27 -21.52
CA ALA A 314 -10.54 13.18 -20.13
C ALA A 314 -9.09 13.62 -19.89
N VAL A 315 -8.16 13.03 -20.65
CA VAL A 315 -6.73 13.31 -20.53
C VAL A 315 -6.47 14.78 -20.83
N MET A 316 -7.05 15.31 -21.91
CA MET A 316 -6.89 16.70 -22.34
C MET A 316 -7.51 17.71 -21.36
N GLU A 317 -8.59 17.37 -20.64
CA GLU A 317 -9.18 18.27 -19.63
C GLU A 317 -8.24 18.51 -18.43
N LYS A 318 -7.31 17.60 -18.18
CA LYS A 318 -6.59 17.53 -16.89
C LYS A 318 -5.11 17.76 -17.00
N VAL A 319 -4.62 17.84 -18.22
CA VAL A 319 -3.25 18.18 -18.56
C VAL A 319 -3.32 19.42 -19.43
N ASP A 320 -2.52 20.43 -19.10
CA ASP A 320 -2.48 21.69 -19.86
C ASP A 320 -1.62 21.50 -21.12
N ALA A 321 -2.14 20.73 -22.08
CA ALA A 321 -1.45 20.33 -23.29
C ALA A 321 -2.27 20.69 -24.54
N GLU A 322 -1.59 21.03 -25.64
CA GLU A 322 -2.25 21.35 -26.92
C GLU A 322 -2.59 20.08 -27.71
N THR A 323 -1.83 19.01 -27.49
CA THR A 323 -1.96 17.73 -28.18
C THR A 323 -2.04 16.55 -27.20
N LEU A 324 -2.61 15.44 -27.66
CA LEU A 324 -2.71 14.23 -26.84
C LEU A 324 -1.33 13.63 -26.53
N GLU A 325 -0.41 13.69 -27.48
CA GLU A 325 0.96 13.19 -27.32
C GLU A 325 1.71 13.96 -26.22
N GLU A 326 1.58 15.28 -26.19
CA GLU A 326 2.11 16.12 -25.11
C GLU A 326 1.46 15.78 -23.77
N ALA A 327 0.13 15.63 -23.75
CA ALA A 327 -0.59 15.28 -22.53
C ALA A 327 -0.13 13.93 -21.95
N LEU A 328 0.11 12.95 -22.82
CA LEU A 328 0.59 11.62 -22.42
C LEU A 328 2.04 11.63 -21.96
N GLU A 329 2.89 12.48 -22.53
CA GLU A 329 4.27 12.64 -22.06
C GLU A 329 4.31 13.35 -20.70
N GLU A 330 3.51 14.39 -20.51
CA GLU A 330 3.39 15.06 -19.21
C GLU A 330 2.86 14.09 -18.13
N LEU A 331 1.89 13.22 -18.47
CA LEU A 331 1.44 12.16 -17.55
C LEU A 331 2.55 11.17 -17.18
N LYS A 332 3.49 10.87 -18.09
CA LYS A 332 4.67 10.05 -17.76
C LYS A 332 5.59 10.79 -16.81
N ASP A 333 5.85 12.06 -17.07
CA ASP A 333 6.77 12.89 -16.28
C ASP A 333 6.27 13.16 -14.87
N ILE A 334 4.96 13.36 -14.70
CA ILE A 334 4.33 13.46 -13.37
C ILE A 334 4.51 12.16 -12.57
N GLY A 335 4.70 11.03 -13.25
CA GLY A 335 4.89 9.71 -12.67
C GLY A 335 3.67 9.19 -11.90
N THR A 336 2.55 9.92 -11.90
CA THR A 336 1.30 9.57 -11.21
C THR A 336 0.41 8.76 -12.13
N PRO A 337 -0.11 7.61 -11.69
CA PRO A 337 -0.99 6.79 -12.53
C PRO A 337 -2.29 7.52 -12.87
N PHE A 338 -2.74 7.34 -14.12
CA PHE A 338 -4.03 7.81 -14.59
C PHE A 338 -4.99 6.62 -14.70
N PHE A 339 -6.04 6.58 -13.87
CA PHE A 339 -7.13 5.59 -13.91
C PHE A 339 -8.32 6.04 -14.77
N VAL A 340 -8.89 5.10 -15.51
CA VAL A 340 -10.20 5.27 -16.16
C VAL A 340 -11.15 4.25 -15.55
N LEU A 341 -12.30 4.72 -15.05
CA LEU A 341 -13.35 3.86 -14.49
C LEU A 341 -14.36 3.52 -15.57
N ILE A 342 -14.55 2.23 -15.82
CA ILE A 342 -15.44 1.77 -16.89
C ILE A 342 -16.54 0.91 -16.27
N PRO A 343 -17.76 1.45 -16.08
CA PRO A 343 -18.94 0.66 -15.76
C PRO A 343 -19.21 -0.32 -16.90
N CYS A 344 -18.96 -1.60 -16.65
CA CYS A 344 -19.10 -2.60 -17.69
C CYS A 344 -19.30 -3.98 -17.09
N THR A 345 -20.35 -4.68 -17.52
CA THR A 345 -20.63 -6.02 -17.03
C THR A 345 -19.55 -7.03 -17.41
N ARG A 346 -18.79 -6.78 -18.50
CA ARG A 346 -17.75 -7.67 -19.01
C ARG A 346 -16.61 -6.92 -19.72
N PRO A 347 -15.38 -6.92 -19.18
CA PRO A 347 -14.25 -6.35 -19.91
C PRO A 347 -13.99 -7.13 -21.22
N LEU A 348 -13.82 -6.39 -22.32
CA LEU A 348 -13.48 -6.93 -23.63
C LEU A 348 -11.96 -6.87 -23.82
N SER A 349 -11.31 -8.03 -23.98
CA SER A 349 -9.83 -8.12 -24.04
C SER A 349 -9.22 -7.36 -25.22
N ASP A 350 -9.94 -7.27 -26.35
CA ASP A 350 -9.51 -6.52 -27.52
C ASP A 350 -9.56 -5.01 -27.27
N VAL A 351 -10.58 -4.52 -26.54
CA VAL A 351 -10.69 -3.13 -26.09
C VAL A 351 -9.51 -2.78 -25.19
N VAL A 352 -9.20 -3.61 -24.19
CA VAL A 352 -8.07 -3.38 -23.27
C VAL A 352 -6.76 -3.25 -24.04
N SER A 353 -6.53 -4.16 -24.98
CA SER A 353 -5.30 -4.17 -25.77
C SER A 353 -5.16 -2.92 -26.64
N LYS A 354 -6.24 -2.51 -27.33
CA LYS A 354 -6.25 -1.32 -28.20
C LYS A 354 -6.16 -0.01 -27.40
N VAL A 355 -6.81 0.08 -26.23
CA VAL A 355 -6.68 1.23 -25.33
C VAL A 355 -5.22 1.31 -24.84
N HIS A 356 -4.63 0.21 -24.41
CA HIS A 356 -3.26 0.22 -23.89
C HIS A 356 -2.19 0.46 -24.96
N GLU A 357 -2.43 0.03 -26.21
CA GLU A 357 -1.58 0.36 -27.36
C GLU A 357 -1.51 1.88 -27.58
N ARG A 358 -2.66 2.57 -27.42
CA ARG A 358 -2.75 4.03 -27.56
C ARG A 358 -2.33 4.78 -26.28
N PHE A 359 -2.58 4.20 -25.11
CA PHE A 359 -2.41 4.82 -23.80
C PHE A 359 -1.67 3.89 -22.82
N PRO A 360 -0.36 3.64 -23.01
CA PRO A 360 0.40 2.67 -22.22
C PRO A 360 0.57 3.04 -20.73
N THR A 361 0.27 4.28 -20.38
CA THR A 361 0.36 4.81 -19.00
C THR A 361 -0.96 4.72 -18.23
N ILE A 362 -2.08 4.55 -18.93
CA ILE A 362 -3.41 4.53 -18.31
C ILE A 362 -3.68 3.16 -17.67
N THR A 363 -4.28 3.20 -16.49
CA THR A 363 -4.78 2.05 -15.76
C THR A 363 -6.31 1.97 -15.89
N LEU A 364 -6.85 0.86 -16.37
CA LEU A 364 -8.29 0.66 -16.52
C LEU A 364 -8.86 -0.08 -15.31
N LEU A 365 -9.93 0.45 -14.70
CA LEU A 365 -10.69 -0.20 -13.65
C LEU A 365 -12.12 -0.49 -14.14
N PHE A 366 -12.40 -1.74 -14.46
CA PHE A 366 -13.72 -2.20 -14.89
C PHE A 366 -14.60 -2.50 -13.68
N LEU A 367 -15.79 -1.91 -13.65
CA LEU A 367 -16.77 -2.06 -12.57
C LEU A 367 -17.87 -3.02 -13.04
N SER A 368 -17.74 -4.31 -12.68
CA SER A 368 -18.59 -5.39 -13.19
C SER A 368 -19.88 -5.62 -12.42
N GLY A 369 -19.99 -5.02 -11.23
CA GLY A 369 -21.21 -4.99 -10.41
C GLY A 369 -21.66 -6.29 -9.77
N SER A 370 -21.34 -7.42 -10.40
CA SER A 370 -21.71 -8.75 -9.94
C SER A 370 -20.46 -9.54 -9.58
N MET A 371 -20.65 -10.60 -8.79
CA MET A 371 -19.60 -11.59 -8.61
C MET A 371 -19.21 -12.13 -9.99
N PRO A 372 -17.91 -12.08 -10.37
CA PRO A 372 -17.49 -12.56 -11.68
C PRO A 372 -17.95 -14.01 -11.84
N SER A 373 -18.81 -14.24 -12.81
CA SER A 373 -19.50 -15.53 -13.02
C SER A 373 -18.58 -16.62 -13.59
N ARG A 374 -17.27 -16.35 -13.73
CA ARG A 374 -16.31 -17.22 -14.42
C ARG A 374 -15.02 -17.40 -13.63
N PRO A 375 -14.45 -18.62 -13.63
CA PRO A 375 -13.09 -18.88 -13.18
C PRO A 375 -12.02 -18.52 -14.24
N HIS A 376 -12.39 -17.96 -15.39
CA HIS A 376 -11.46 -17.68 -16.48
C HIS A 376 -11.08 -16.20 -16.52
N PRO A 377 -9.80 -15.86 -16.32
CA PRO A 377 -9.32 -14.49 -16.47
C PRO A 377 -9.54 -14.04 -17.91
N VAL A 378 -10.16 -12.87 -18.09
CA VAL A 378 -10.09 -12.17 -19.37
C VAL A 378 -8.61 -11.87 -19.62
N ALA A 379 -8.09 -12.27 -20.77
CA ALA A 379 -6.68 -12.05 -21.09
C ALA A 379 -6.33 -10.58 -20.86
N ASN A 380 -5.26 -10.33 -20.10
CA ASN A 380 -4.77 -9.01 -19.74
C ASN A 380 -5.65 -8.19 -18.78
N VAL A 381 -6.62 -8.79 -18.10
CA VAL A 381 -7.39 -8.13 -17.02
C VAL A 381 -7.24 -8.93 -15.73
N SER A 382 -6.77 -8.26 -14.69
CA SER A 382 -6.58 -8.88 -13.37
C SER A 382 -7.78 -8.62 -12.48
N LEU A 383 -8.42 -9.68 -11.99
CA LEU A 383 -9.45 -9.53 -10.95
C LEU A 383 -8.80 -9.06 -9.65
N LEU A 384 -9.33 -7.98 -9.05
CA LEU A 384 -8.87 -7.50 -7.76
C LEU A 384 -9.48 -8.32 -6.63
N GLU A 385 -8.65 -9.21 -6.06
CA GLU A 385 -9.00 -10.01 -4.89
C GLU A 385 -8.30 -9.50 -3.63
N PRO A 386 -8.95 -9.61 -2.45
CA PRO A 386 -10.27 -10.21 -2.23
C PRO A 386 -11.44 -9.34 -2.78
N LEU A 387 -12.51 -10.03 -3.17
CA LEU A 387 -13.74 -9.42 -3.69
C LEU A 387 -14.51 -8.69 -2.58
N LEU A 388 -15.28 -7.68 -2.96
CA LEU A 388 -16.28 -7.08 -2.06
C LEU A 388 -17.35 -8.12 -1.72
N GLU A 389 -17.74 -8.18 -0.45
CA GLU A 389 -18.85 -9.04 -0.03
C GLU A 389 -20.18 -8.57 -0.65
N ILE A 390 -21.08 -9.52 -0.92
CA ILE A 390 -22.40 -9.23 -1.49
C ILE A 390 -23.16 -8.25 -0.58
N GLY A 391 -23.58 -7.11 -1.14
CA GLY A 391 -24.32 -6.07 -0.41
C GLY A 391 -23.45 -5.15 0.47
N HIS A 392 -22.14 -5.40 0.58
CA HIS A 392 -21.21 -4.50 1.27
C HIS A 392 -21.13 -3.15 0.57
N GLU A 393 -21.10 -3.15 -0.76
CA GLU A 393 -21.11 -1.92 -1.57
C GLU A 393 -22.29 -0.99 -1.23
N GLN A 394 -23.55 -1.45 -1.37
CA GLN A 394 -24.72 -0.65 -1.00
C GLN A 394 -24.67 -0.18 0.46
N THR A 395 -24.19 -1.04 1.36
CA THR A 395 -24.10 -0.72 2.79
C THR A 395 -23.12 0.41 3.04
N VAL A 396 -21.90 0.31 2.50
CA VAL A 396 -20.86 1.34 2.66
C VAL A 396 -21.27 2.63 1.99
N ARG A 397 -21.78 2.58 0.75
CA ARG A 397 -22.23 3.77 0.02
C ARG A 397 -23.34 4.51 0.79
N SER A 398 -24.37 3.77 1.25
CA SER A 398 -25.44 4.37 2.06
C SER A 398 -24.90 4.96 3.37
N ASN A 399 -23.90 4.33 3.99
CA ASN A 399 -23.26 4.84 5.19
C ASN A 399 -22.48 6.13 4.91
N TYR A 400 -21.75 6.19 3.80
CA TYR A 400 -21.01 7.36 3.35
C TYR A 400 -21.94 8.55 3.10
N GLU A 401 -22.95 8.38 2.24
CA GLU A 401 -23.91 9.44 1.90
C GLU A 401 -24.62 10.00 3.15
N LYS A 402 -25.12 9.12 4.02
CA LYS A 402 -25.77 9.52 5.28
C LYS A 402 -24.81 10.23 6.22
N THR A 403 -23.54 9.86 6.22
CA THR A 403 -22.51 10.48 7.07
C THR A 403 -22.19 11.89 6.58
N ILE A 404 -21.95 12.06 5.28
CA ILE A 404 -21.73 13.38 4.67
C ILE A 404 -22.92 14.32 4.95
N GLU A 405 -24.13 13.83 4.74
CA GLU A 405 -25.36 14.61 4.95
C GLU A 405 -25.54 15.01 6.43
N ALA A 406 -25.28 14.08 7.36
CA ALA A 406 -25.37 14.37 8.79
C ALA A 406 -24.36 15.44 9.22
N VAL A 407 -23.12 15.36 8.74
CA VAL A 407 -22.08 16.35 9.01
C VAL A 407 -22.49 17.73 8.48
N ARG A 408 -23.05 17.80 7.26
CA ARG A 408 -23.51 19.06 6.66
C ARG A 408 -24.66 19.69 7.45
N LYS A 409 -25.71 18.92 7.73
CA LYS A 409 -26.87 19.38 8.52
C LYS A 409 -26.50 19.89 9.90
N ALA A 410 -25.55 19.25 10.57
CA ALA A 410 -25.10 19.68 11.89
C ALA A 410 -24.46 21.08 11.86
N HIS A 411 -23.69 21.38 10.81
CA HIS A 411 -23.07 22.70 10.63
C HIS A 411 -24.08 23.78 10.22
N GLU A 412 -25.04 23.45 9.35
CA GLU A 412 -26.13 24.36 9.00
C GLU A 412 -26.99 24.73 10.21
N ALA A 413 -27.29 23.76 11.07
CA ALA A 413 -28.02 24.00 12.32
C ALA A 413 -27.24 24.92 13.28
N ARG A 414 -25.91 24.92 13.23
CA ARG A 414 -25.06 25.85 14.00
C ARG A 414 -25.18 27.28 13.49
N LEU A 415 -25.21 27.48 12.17
CA LEU A 415 -25.32 28.81 11.56
C LEU A 415 -26.67 29.50 11.80
N ARG A 416 -27.72 28.74 12.16
CA ARG A 416 -29.04 29.27 12.48
C ARG A 416 -29.21 29.70 13.94
N LYS A 417 -28.28 29.36 14.82
CA LYS A 417 -28.25 29.75 16.23
C LYS A 417 -27.35 30.97 16.40
#